data_AF-A0A2W2E5U9-F1
#
_entry.id   AF-A0A2W2E5U9-F1
#
_cell.length_a   1.000
_cell.length_b   1.000
_cell.length_c   1.000
_cell.angle_alpha   90.00
_cell.angle_beta   90.00
_cell.angle_gamma   90.00
#
_symmetry.space_group_name_H-M   'P 1'
#
loop_
_entity.id
_entity.type
_entity.pdbx_description
1 polymer ?
#
loop_
_entity_poly.entity_id
_entity_poly.type
_entity_poly.pdbx_seq_one_letter_code
_entity_poly.pdbx_strand_id
1 'polypeptide(L)'
;MATRRINGTPPPPDRPTRRVGPHRMIGITATATGALVLTAVIIATVTAVLPGDTCAPNATCTAPATGNASTAIAAASRWLGTPYSWGGGGLDGPTRGIGRGANTIGFDCSGLTRYAWYQAGVTLPRIAADQWHALPHIPPGQQAPGDLVFFQSSGGGPDDPGHVGLVLDANRMIEAPGTGLNVRISRYTTRQDLTGYARPAHNGGGSAVADPPRERCCQTSPPRRRQARSSVRSRKNAGSSSRPRSRAR
;
A
#
# COMPACT_ATOMS: atom_id res chain seq x y z
N MET A 1 -42.70 -36.56 10.80
CA MET A 1 -42.57 -35.59 11.90
C MET A 1 -41.17 -35.73 12.49
N ALA A 2 -40.30 -34.72 12.30
CA ALA A 2 -38.98 -34.68 12.94
C ALA A 2 -38.53 -33.21 13.05
N THR A 3 -38.80 -32.57 14.18
CA THR A 3 -38.31 -31.23 14.52
C THR A 3 -36.97 -31.35 15.23
N ARG A 4 -35.88 -31.04 14.52
CA ARG A 4 -34.52 -30.98 15.08
C ARG A 4 -34.36 -29.67 15.85
N ARG A 5 -34.38 -29.75 17.19
CA ARG A 5 -34.10 -28.61 18.08
C ARG A 5 -32.63 -28.21 17.97
N ILE A 6 -32.40 -26.92 17.75
CA ILE A 6 -31.11 -26.24 17.86
C ILE A 6 -30.88 -25.86 19.33
N ASN A 7 -29.86 -26.42 19.97
CA ASN A 7 -29.42 -25.99 21.30
C ASN A 7 -28.52 -24.75 21.12
N GLY A 8 -29.09 -23.57 21.33
CA GLY A 8 -28.35 -22.32 21.45
C GLY A 8 -27.56 -22.29 22.76
N THR A 9 -26.32 -21.83 22.71
CA THR A 9 -25.45 -21.59 23.87
C THR A 9 -26.03 -20.47 24.75
N PRO A 10 -26.05 -20.62 26.09
CA PRO A 10 -26.58 -19.59 26.97
C PRO A 10 -25.70 -18.33 27.00
N PRO A 11 -26.29 -17.13 27.19
CA PRO A 11 -25.55 -15.88 27.31
C PRO A 11 -24.75 -15.81 28.64
N PRO A 12 -23.64 -15.04 28.68
CA PRO A 12 -22.83 -14.86 29.88
C PRO A 12 -23.55 -14.02 30.96
N PRO A 13 -23.21 -14.20 32.25
CA PRO A 13 -23.85 -13.48 33.36
C PRO A 13 -23.46 -11.99 33.43
N ASP A 14 -24.41 -11.17 33.87
CA ASP A 14 -24.28 -9.72 34.02
C ASP A 14 -23.24 -9.31 35.07
N ARG A 15 -22.41 -8.32 34.71
CA ARG A 15 -21.38 -7.72 35.58
C ARG A 15 -22.01 -6.68 36.52
N PRO A 16 -21.73 -6.70 37.83
CA PRO A 16 -22.29 -5.72 38.76
C PRO A 16 -21.74 -4.31 38.50
N THR A 17 -22.64 -3.34 38.30
CA THR A 17 -22.32 -1.92 38.17
C THR A 17 -21.89 -1.35 39.53
N ARG A 18 -20.65 -0.87 39.62
CA ARG A 18 -20.13 -0.17 40.80
C ARG A 18 -20.81 1.20 40.94
N ARG A 19 -21.70 1.31 41.92
CA ARG A 19 -22.36 2.54 42.37
C ARG A 19 -21.30 3.54 42.85
N VAL A 20 -21.14 4.67 42.18
CA VAL A 20 -20.34 5.80 42.65
C VAL A 20 -21.23 6.67 43.54
N GLY A 21 -20.88 6.80 44.81
CA GLY A 21 -21.55 7.69 45.76
C GLY A 21 -21.13 9.16 45.58
N PRO A 22 -21.92 10.12 46.09
CA PRO A 22 -21.67 11.55 45.89
C PRO A 22 -20.48 12.03 46.73
N HIS A 23 -19.47 12.62 46.06
CA HIS A 23 -18.41 13.36 46.73
C HIS A 23 -18.96 14.69 47.24
N ARG A 24 -18.97 14.84 48.57
CA ARG A 24 -19.30 16.09 49.26
C ARG A 24 -18.26 17.16 48.89
N MET A 25 -18.74 18.26 48.30
CA MET A 25 -17.98 19.51 48.16
C MET A 25 -17.72 20.09 49.56
N ILE A 26 -16.45 20.25 49.92
CA ILE A 26 -16.01 21.06 51.05
C ILE A 26 -15.47 22.36 50.45
N GLY A 27 -16.24 23.44 50.59
CA GLY A 27 -15.79 24.79 50.28
C GLY A 27 -14.80 25.27 51.33
N ILE A 28 -13.60 25.66 50.91
CA ILE A 28 -12.63 26.34 51.74
C ILE A 28 -12.72 27.82 51.40
N THR A 29 -13.30 28.59 52.33
CA THR A 29 -13.32 30.05 52.32
C THR A 29 -11.90 30.58 52.55
N ALA A 30 -11.40 31.38 51.61
CA ALA A 30 -10.16 32.12 51.74
C ALA A 30 -10.37 33.39 52.58
N THR A 31 -9.72 33.48 53.75
CA THR A 31 -9.50 34.75 54.45
C THR A 31 -8.03 35.13 54.29
N ALA A 32 -7.80 36.21 53.55
CA ALA A 32 -6.50 36.83 53.36
C ALA A 32 -6.19 37.76 54.54
N THR A 33 -5.01 37.57 55.17
CA THR A 33 -4.27 38.65 55.84
C THR A 33 -2.83 38.21 56.10
N GLY A 34 -1.88 39.10 55.82
CA GLY A 34 -0.58 39.11 56.49
C GLY A 34 0.62 38.74 55.62
N ALA A 35 1.28 39.76 55.08
CA ALA A 35 2.58 39.65 54.42
C ALA A 35 3.71 39.35 55.43
N LEU A 36 4.68 38.51 55.03
CA LEU A 36 6.07 38.67 55.46
C LEU A 36 7.00 38.20 54.34
N VAL A 37 7.87 39.11 53.92
CA VAL A 37 8.90 38.95 52.89
C VAL A 37 10.01 38.06 53.42
N LEU A 38 10.35 36.99 52.71
CA LEU A 38 11.67 36.33 52.77
C LEU A 38 12.02 35.83 51.37
N THR A 39 12.99 36.53 50.79
CA THR A 39 13.62 36.31 49.50
C THR A 39 14.25 34.92 49.42
N ALA A 40 13.81 34.10 48.46
CA ALA A 40 14.60 33.00 47.94
C ALA A 40 14.49 32.99 46.41
N VAL A 41 15.39 33.73 45.78
CA VAL A 41 15.68 33.69 44.35
C VAL A 41 16.25 32.30 44.06
N ILE A 42 15.42 31.35 43.64
CA ILE A 42 15.87 30.09 43.04
C ILE A 42 15.89 30.31 41.53
N ILE A 43 16.99 30.89 41.04
CA ILE A 43 17.32 30.80 39.61
C ILE A 43 17.82 29.36 39.41
N ALA A 44 16.92 28.46 39.03
CA ALA A 44 17.30 27.18 38.48
C ALA A 44 17.91 27.44 37.10
N THR A 45 19.22 27.60 37.04
CA THR A 45 19.97 27.52 35.79
C THR A 45 19.87 26.09 35.27
N VAL A 46 18.89 25.84 34.41
CA VAL A 46 18.90 24.65 33.55
C VAL A 46 20.06 24.83 32.59
N THR A 47 21.21 24.28 32.94
CA THR A 47 22.28 24.02 31.98
C THR A 47 21.70 23.08 30.94
N ALA A 48 21.52 23.58 29.72
CA ALA A 48 21.22 22.77 28.56
C ALA A 48 22.40 21.81 28.34
N VAL A 49 22.27 20.60 28.88
CA VAL A 49 23.09 19.47 28.46
C VAL A 49 22.62 19.14 27.06
N LEU A 50 23.33 19.62 26.05
CA LEU A 50 23.23 19.05 24.71
C LEU A 50 23.73 17.61 24.83
N PRO A 51 22.94 16.58 24.49
CA PRO A 51 23.54 15.31 24.15
C PRO A 51 24.31 15.52 22.85
N GLY A 52 25.62 15.77 22.97
CA GLY A 52 26.54 15.48 21.89
C GLY A 52 26.47 13.98 21.64
N ASP A 53 25.99 13.61 20.46
CA ASP A 53 25.92 12.24 19.97
C ASP A 53 27.34 11.65 19.89
N THR A 54 27.81 11.06 20.99
CA THR A 54 28.96 10.15 20.97
C THR A 54 28.50 8.82 20.39
N CYS A 55 28.37 8.75 19.07
CA CYS A 55 28.26 7.46 18.40
C CYS A 55 29.54 6.66 18.65
N ALA A 56 29.41 5.48 19.28
CA ALA A 56 30.48 4.51 19.38
C ALA A 56 30.92 4.06 17.97
N PRO A 57 32.23 3.93 17.68
CA PRO A 57 32.74 3.76 16.32
C PRO A 57 32.42 2.42 15.62
N ASN A 58 31.61 1.54 16.22
CA ASN A 58 31.29 0.22 15.65
C ASN A 58 29.81 -0.19 15.74
N ALA A 59 28.90 0.73 16.07
CA ALA A 59 27.49 0.51 15.80
C ALA A 59 27.20 1.10 14.42
N THR A 60 26.74 0.28 13.47
CA THR A 60 26.00 0.79 12.31
C THR A 60 24.68 1.37 12.84
N CYS A 61 24.76 2.55 13.44
CA CYS A 61 23.62 3.39 13.73
C CYS A 61 23.05 3.78 12.38
N THR A 62 22.08 3.00 11.90
CA THR A 62 21.23 3.45 10.82
C THR A 62 20.58 4.73 11.32
N ALA A 63 20.98 5.85 10.72
CA ALA A 63 20.43 7.14 11.11
C ALA A 63 18.89 7.06 11.04
N PRO A 64 18.17 7.64 12.01
CA PRO A 64 16.72 7.65 11.99
C PRO A 64 16.22 8.26 10.68
N ALA A 65 15.10 7.75 10.16
CA ALA A 65 14.45 8.31 8.98
C ALA A 65 14.17 9.80 9.20
N THR A 66 14.37 10.61 8.16
CA THR A 66 14.05 12.04 8.18
C THR A 66 13.15 12.41 6.99
N GLY A 67 12.49 13.57 7.05
CA GLY A 67 11.67 14.10 5.97
C GLY A 67 10.56 13.13 5.51
N ASN A 68 10.42 12.97 4.18
CA ASN A 68 9.37 12.14 3.59
C ASN A 68 9.44 10.67 4.07
N ALA A 69 10.65 10.14 4.28
CA ALA A 69 10.84 8.76 4.72
C ALA A 69 10.25 8.52 6.12
N SER A 70 10.44 9.45 7.07
CA SER A 70 9.86 9.30 8.41
C SER A 70 8.33 9.40 8.38
N THR A 71 7.78 10.28 7.54
CA THR A 71 6.32 10.36 7.30
C THR A 71 5.78 9.05 6.73
N ALA A 72 6.43 8.47 5.73
CA ALA A 72 6.00 7.21 5.13
C ALA A 72 6.03 6.05 6.12
N ILE A 73 7.11 5.92 6.89
CA ILE A 73 7.22 4.90 7.95
C ILE A 73 6.13 5.09 9.00
N ALA A 74 5.90 6.32 9.46
CA ALA A 74 4.86 6.61 10.45
C ALA A 74 3.47 6.28 9.89
N ALA A 75 3.20 6.60 8.62
CA ALA A 75 1.94 6.29 7.95
C ALA A 75 1.68 4.78 7.86
N ALA A 76 2.69 3.99 7.44
CA ALA A 76 2.58 2.53 7.38
C ALA A 76 2.41 1.91 8.76
N SER A 77 3.14 2.40 9.76
CA SER A 77 3.14 1.87 11.13
C SER A 77 1.77 1.96 11.80
N ARG A 78 0.94 2.94 11.45
CA ARG A 78 -0.44 3.08 11.97
C ARG A 78 -1.34 1.90 11.61
N TRP A 79 -0.99 1.15 10.57
CA TRP A 79 -1.78 0.03 10.07
C TRP A 79 -1.27 -1.33 10.51
N LEU A 80 -0.27 -1.41 11.40
CA LEU A 80 0.15 -2.68 12.00
C LEU A 80 -1.05 -3.42 12.60
N GLY A 81 -1.18 -4.71 12.28
CA GLY A 81 -2.34 -5.53 12.66
C GLY A 81 -3.52 -5.46 11.69
N THR A 82 -3.50 -4.61 10.66
CA THR A 82 -4.56 -4.60 9.62
C THR A 82 -4.51 -5.87 8.78
N PRO A 83 -5.65 -6.51 8.43
CA PRO A 83 -5.66 -7.71 7.61
C PRO A 83 -5.02 -7.49 6.24
N TYR A 84 -4.40 -8.53 5.69
CA TYR A 84 -4.02 -8.55 4.28
C TYR A 84 -5.26 -8.71 3.40
N SER A 85 -5.35 -7.89 2.35
CA SER A 85 -6.38 -8.02 1.32
C SER A 85 -5.75 -7.92 -0.06
N TRP A 86 -5.83 -8.99 -0.86
CA TRP A 86 -5.26 -9.00 -2.23
C TRP A 86 -5.92 -7.91 -3.09
N GLY A 87 -5.16 -6.98 -3.64
CA GLY A 87 -5.69 -5.82 -4.34
C GLY A 87 -6.26 -4.72 -3.44
N GLY A 88 -6.21 -4.88 -2.11
CA GLY A 88 -6.69 -3.89 -1.15
C GLY A 88 -5.66 -2.80 -0.84
N GLY A 89 -6.14 -1.63 -0.45
CA GLY A 89 -5.33 -0.45 -0.14
C GLY A 89 -5.49 0.65 -1.18
N GLY A 90 -5.96 1.80 -0.73
CA GLY A 90 -6.08 3.04 -1.51
C GLY A 90 -5.24 4.16 -0.89
N LEU A 91 -5.30 5.34 -1.51
CA LEU A 91 -4.55 6.51 -1.06
C LEU A 91 -5.01 7.02 0.33
N ASP A 92 -6.25 6.71 0.70
CA ASP A 92 -6.89 7.15 1.97
C ASP A 92 -6.91 6.05 3.06
N GLY A 93 -6.46 4.82 2.76
CA GLY A 93 -6.44 3.74 3.76
C GLY A 93 -6.77 2.35 3.21
N PRO A 94 -7.08 1.38 4.08
CA PRO A 94 -7.40 0.01 3.68
C PRO A 94 -8.73 -0.04 2.93
N THR A 95 -8.80 -0.88 1.91
CA THR A 95 -10.01 -1.05 1.08
C THR A 95 -10.37 -2.52 0.95
N ARG A 96 -11.55 -2.82 0.44
CA ARG A 96 -11.80 -4.14 -0.13
C ARG A 96 -10.81 -4.40 -1.27
N GLY A 97 -10.35 -5.64 -1.35
CA GLY A 97 -9.50 -6.11 -2.42
C GLY A 97 -10.31 -6.67 -3.60
N ILE A 98 -9.64 -7.47 -4.41
CA ILE A 98 -10.20 -8.20 -5.54
C ILE A 98 -9.92 -9.70 -5.39
N GLY A 99 -10.65 -10.55 -6.12
CA GLY A 99 -10.47 -12.00 -6.05
C GLY A 99 -10.51 -12.50 -4.61
N ARG A 100 -9.42 -13.13 -4.14
CA ARG A 100 -9.29 -13.62 -2.76
C ARG A 100 -9.34 -12.55 -1.66
N GLY A 101 -9.20 -11.26 -2.02
CA GLY A 101 -9.34 -10.12 -1.11
C GLY A 101 -10.72 -9.44 -1.16
N ALA A 102 -11.66 -9.89 -2.01
CA ALA A 102 -12.93 -9.19 -2.24
C ALA A 102 -13.78 -9.00 -0.97
N ASN A 103 -13.65 -9.92 -0.01
CA ASN A 103 -14.41 -9.90 1.24
C ASN A 103 -13.59 -9.41 2.45
N THR A 104 -12.43 -8.80 2.23
CA THR A 104 -11.52 -8.35 3.29
C THR A 104 -11.16 -6.89 3.09
N ILE A 105 -11.42 -6.05 4.08
CA ILE A 105 -10.90 -4.67 4.12
C ILE A 105 -9.47 -4.73 4.66
N GLY A 106 -8.51 -4.26 3.88
CA GLY A 106 -7.11 -4.36 4.25
C GLY A 106 -6.17 -3.76 3.22
N PHE A 107 -4.90 -4.14 3.33
CA PHE A 107 -3.85 -3.78 2.37
C PHE A 107 -3.23 -5.02 1.74
N ASP A 108 -2.82 -4.94 0.47
CA ASP A 108 -1.75 -5.78 -0.04
C ASP A 108 -0.39 -5.06 0.04
N CYS A 109 0.67 -5.75 -0.40
CA CYS A 109 2.04 -5.29 -0.28
C CYS A 109 2.26 -3.92 -0.92
N SER A 110 1.93 -3.79 -2.21
CA SER A 110 2.11 -2.54 -2.95
C SER A 110 1.07 -1.47 -2.61
N GLY A 111 -0.12 -1.85 -2.15
CA GLY A 111 -1.13 -0.92 -1.64
C GLY A 111 -0.67 -0.24 -0.36
N LEU A 112 -0.03 -0.98 0.55
CA LEU A 112 0.52 -0.42 1.79
C LEU A 112 1.66 0.57 1.51
N THR A 113 2.63 0.20 0.65
CA THR A 113 3.76 1.08 0.30
C THR A 113 3.29 2.33 -0.44
N ARG A 114 2.33 2.17 -1.37
CA ARG A 114 1.70 3.28 -2.08
C ARG A 114 0.99 4.25 -1.14
N TYR A 115 0.18 3.74 -0.22
CA TYR A 115 -0.47 4.57 0.80
C TYR A 115 0.58 5.32 1.63
N ALA A 116 1.60 4.62 2.14
CA ALA A 116 2.62 5.19 3.01
C ALA A 116 3.35 6.37 2.35
N TRP A 117 3.83 6.18 1.13
CA TRP A 117 4.54 7.22 0.39
C TRP A 117 3.63 8.33 -0.12
N TYR A 118 2.36 8.03 -0.39
CA TYR A 118 1.37 9.07 -0.73
C TYR A 118 1.16 10.05 0.43
N GLN A 119 1.10 9.55 1.67
CA GLN A 119 1.06 10.41 2.87
C GLN A 119 2.31 11.29 3.02
N ALA A 120 3.42 10.92 2.37
CA ALA A 120 4.66 11.69 2.31
C ALA A 120 4.80 12.52 1.02
N GLY A 121 3.74 12.63 0.20
CA GLY A 121 3.71 13.44 -1.02
C GLY A 121 4.27 12.76 -2.28
N VAL A 122 4.52 11.44 -2.25
CA VAL A 122 5.04 10.68 -3.40
C VAL A 122 4.01 9.64 -3.85
N THR A 123 3.56 9.73 -5.10
CA THR A 123 2.62 8.75 -5.64
C THR A 123 3.37 7.60 -6.28
N LEU A 124 3.21 6.41 -5.70
CA LEU A 124 3.74 5.18 -6.28
C LEU A 124 2.69 4.48 -7.16
N PRO A 125 3.11 3.74 -8.20
CA PRO A 125 2.23 2.86 -8.96
C PRO A 125 1.51 1.81 -8.10
N ARG A 126 0.39 1.26 -8.61
CA ARG A 126 -0.44 0.31 -7.84
C ARG A 126 0.25 -1.04 -7.61
N ILE A 127 1.01 -1.52 -8.57
CA ILE A 127 1.57 -2.88 -8.60
C ILE A 127 3.03 -2.84 -8.17
N ALA A 128 3.50 -3.85 -7.42
CA ALA A 128 4.87 -3.93 -6.91
C ALA A 128 5.92 -3.84 -8.03
N ALA A 129 5.71 -4.54 -9.14
CA ALA A 129 6.56 -4.47 -10.33
C ALA A 129 6.65 -3.05 -10.92
N ASP A 130 5.53 -2.35 -11.05
CA ASP A 130 5.53 -0.98 -11.55
C ASP A 130 6.27 -0.04 -10.58
N GLN A 131 6.16 -0.25 -9.26
CA GLN A 131 6.95 0.49 -8.28
C GLN A 131 8.45 0.22 -8.45
N TRP A 132 8.84 -1.03 -8.70
CA TRP A 132 10.22 -1.42 -8.96
C TRP A 132 10.78 -0.73 -10.21
N HIS A 133 10.01 -0.67 -11.29
CA HIS A 133 10.45 -0.04 -12.55
C HIS A 133 10.42 1.49 -12.51
N ALA A 134 9.56 2.09 -11.69
CA ALA A 134 9.40 3.55 -11.62
C ALA A 134 10.45 4.24 -10.74
N LEU A 135 11.20 3.49 -9.92
CA LEU A 135 12.06 4.05 -8.88
C LEU A 135 13.56 3.83 -9.16
N PRO A 136 14.44 4.77 -8.77
CA PRO A 136 15.89 4.55 -8.78
C PRO A 136 16.29 3.37 -7.90
N HIS A 137 17.04 2.42 -8.46
CA HIS A 137 17.55 1.26 -7.73
C HIS A 137 18.75 1.61 -6.86
N ILE A 138 18.89 0.87 -5.77
CA ILE A 138 19.94 1.08 -4.77
C ILE A 138 20.82 -0.18 -4.69
N PRO A 139 22.15 -0.03 -4.66
CA PRO A 139 23.05 -1.14 -4.37
C PRO A 139 22.74 -1.78 -3.01
N PRO A 140 22.80 -3.13 -2.89
CA PRO A 140 22.69 -3.80 -1.59
C PRO A 140 23.67 -3.22 -0.57
N GLY A 141 23.20 -3.01 0.66
CA GLY A 141 23.96 -2.41 1.75
C GLY A 141 23.85 -0.87 1.84
N GLN A 142 23.26 -0.22 0.83
CA GLN A 142 23.00 1.23 0.85
C GLN A 142 21.53 1.57 1.14
N GLN A 143 20.70 0.57 1.41
CA GLN A 143 19.32 0.80 1.81
C GLN A 143 19.25 1.53 3.16
N ALA A 144 18.33 2.47 3.25
CA ALA A 144 18.06 3.32 4.39
C ALA A 144 16.57 3.24 4.77
N PRO A 145 16.19 3.62 6.01
CA PRO A 145 14.79 3.73 6.40
C PRO A 145 13.99 4.56 5.39
N GLY A 146 12.88 4.00 4.91
CA GLY A 146 12.00 4.59 3.90
C GLY A 146 12.15 3.96 2.52
N ASP A 147 13.30 3.35 2.21
CA ASP A 147 13.49 2.65 0.95
C ASP A 147 12.51 1.48 0.81
N LEU A 148 12.30 1.03 -0.43
CA LEU A 148 11.51 -0.14 -0.72
C LEU A 148 12.41 -1.34 -0.96
N VAL A 149 12.05 -2.48 -0.39
CA VAL A 149 12.71 -3.77 -0.61
C VAL A 149 11.77 -4.68 -1.38
N PHE A 150 12.28 -5.29 -2.44
CA PHE A 150 11.49 -6.07 -3.41
C PHE A 150 11.91 -7.53 -3.41
N PHE A 151 10.95 -8.42 -3.65
CA PHE A 151 11.17 -9.86 -3.69
C PHE A 151 10.40 -10.48 -4.85
N GLN A 152 10.93 -11.57 -5.39
CA GLN A 152 10.32 -12.29 -6.51
C GLN A 152 8.90 -12.75 -6.18
N SER A 153 8.71 -13.43 -5.04
CA SER A 153 7.42 -13.97 -4.56
C SER A 153 6.54 -14.63 -5.65
N SER A 154 5.29 -14.98 -5.29
CA SER A 154 4.44 -15.87 -6.11
C SER A 154 4.01 -15.21 -7.43
N GLY A 155 4.78 -15.47 -8.49
CA GLY A 155 4.46 -15.14 -9.88
C GLY A 155 5.46 -14.22 -10.59
N GLY A 156 6.49 -13.73 -9.89
CA GLY A 156 7.46 -12.78 -10.41
C GLY A 156 8.76 -13.39 -10.93
N GLY A 157 9.41 -12.71 -11.88
CA GLY A 157 10.77 -13.00 -12.33
C GLY A 157 11.82 -12.12 -11.65
N PRO A 158 13.12 -12.26 -11.99
CA PRO A 158 14.19 -11.39 -11.46
C PRO A 158 13.93 -9.90 -11.66
N ASP A 159 13.23 -9.54 -12.75
CA ASP A 159 12.91 -8.16 -13.10
C ASP A 159 11.47 -7.74 -12.76
N ASP A 160 10.64 -8.65 -12.26
CA ASP A 160 9.20 -8.45 -12.02
C ASP A 160 8.83 -8.90 -10.60
N PRO A 161 9.15 -8.10 -9.56
CA PRO A 161 8.95 -8.52 -8.17
C PRO A 161 7.47 -8.64 -7.82
N GLY A 162 7.08 -9.80 -7.28
CA GLY A 162 5.74 -10.10 -6.79
C GLY A 162 5.46 -9.62 -5.36
N HIS A 163 6.46 -9.11 -4.63
CA HIS A 163 6.28 -8.54 -3.29
C HIS A 163 7.16 -7.33 -3.04
N VAL A 164 6.66 -6.42 -2.21
CA VAL A 164 7.37 -5.20 -1.78
C VAL A 164 7.14 -4.96 -0.29
N GLY A 165 8.15 -4.45 0.40
CA GLY A 165 8.06 -3.96 1.77
C GLY A 165 8.73 -2.59 1.93
N LEU A 166 8.37 -1.88 3.00
CA LEU A 166 8.94 -0.58 3.36
C LEU A 166 10.05 -0.79 4.39
N VAL A 167 11.30 -0.46 4.05
CA VAL A 167 12.46 -0.58 4.94
C VAL A 167 12.26 0.31 6.17
N LEU A 168 12.30 -0.33 7.34
CA LEU A 168 12.21 0.35 8.65
C LEU A 168 13.61 0.66 9.19
N ASP A 169 14.55 -0.27 9.00
CA ASP A 169 15.94 -0.17 9.43
C ASP A 169 16.84 -1.18 8.70
N ALA A 170 18.07 -1.37 9.20
CA ALA A 170 19.10 -2.24 8.64
C ALA A 170 18.66 -3.69 8.36
N ASN A 171 17.65 -4.23 9.05
CA ASN A 171 17.19 -5.60 8.79
C ASN A 171 15.68 -5.82 8.84
N ARG A 172 14.89 -4.80 9.20
CA ARG A 172 13.43 -4.89 9.29
C ARG A 172 12.73 -4.04 8.25
N MET A 173 11.57 -4.53 7.84
CA MET A 173 10.62 -3.83 6.98
C MET A 173 9.21 -3.89 7.57
N ILE A 174 8.37 -2.94 7.21
CA ILE A 174 6.92 -3.02 7.36
C ILE A 174 6.34 -3.62 6.08
N GLU A 175 5.52 -4.66 6.20
CA GLU A 175 4.93 -5.35 5.05
C GLU A 175 3.48 -5.77 5.30
N ALA A 176 2.72 -5.93 4.21
CA ALA A 176 1.49 -6.72 4.17
C ALA A 176 1.82 -8.07 3.50
N PRO A 177 2.08 -9.14 4.26
CA PRO A 177 2.85 -10.31 3.79
C PRO A 177 2.08 -11.26 2.86
N GLY A 178 0.77 -11.42 3.04
CA GLY A 178 -0.02 -12.39 2.28
C GLY A 178 -1.36 -12.73 2.93
N THR A 179 -2.22 -13.42 2.19
CA THR A 179 -3.57 -13.79 2.63
C THR A 179 -3.54 -14.59 3.94
N GLY A 180 -4.44 -14.24 4.86
CA GLY A 180 -4.53 -14.87 6.19
C GLY A 180 -3.56 -14.29 7.22
N LEU A 181 -2.74 -13.32 6.84
CA LEU A 181 -1.83 -12.60 7.72
C LEU A 181 -2.19 -11.12 7.79
N ASN A 182 -1.50 -10.40 8.67
CA ASN A 182 -1.75 -8.99 8.94
C ASN A 182 -0.49 -8.18 8.63
N VAL A 183 -0.68 -6.87 8.40
CA VAL A 183 0.39 -5.90 8.30
C VAL A 183 1.27 -5.99 9.54
N ARG A 184 2.59 -6.15 9.35
CA ARG A 184 3.52 -6.45 10.43
C ARG A 184 4.92 -5.91 10.12
N ILE A 185 5.75 -5.91 11.16
CA ILE A 185 7.20 -5.76 11.01
C ILE A 185 7.80 -7.14 10.79
N SER A 186 8.70 -7.29 9.83
CA SER A 186 9.38 -8.55 9.53
C SER A 186 10.84 -8.32 9.19
N ARG A 187 11.67 -9.34 9.41
CA ARG A 187 13.08 -9.32 8.99
C ARG A 187 13.15 -9.64 7.50
N TYR A 188 13.69 -8.72 6.70
CA TYR A 188 13.86 -8.97 5.27
C TYR A 188 15.15 -9.70 4.94
N THR A 189 16.19 -9.55 5.77
CA THR A 189 17.52 -10.14 5.52
C THR A 189 17.55 -11.66 5.61
N THR A 190 16.52 -12.28 6.17
CA THR A 190 16.38 -13.74 6.23
C THR A 190 15.71 -14.34 4.99
N ARG A 191 15.15 -13.50 4.11
CA ARG A 191 14.49 -13.97 2.89
C ARG A 191 15.53 -14.29 1.81
N GLN A 192 15.30 -15.40 1.10
CA GLN A 192 16.20 -15.89 0.05
C GLN A 192 15.78 -15.43 -1.35
N ASP A 193 14.62 -14.78 -1.48
CA ASP A 193 14.02 -14.36 -2.75
C ASP A 193 14.13 -12.84 -2.99
N LEU A 194 15.19 -12.22 -2.46
CA LEU A 194 15.47 -10.80 -2.62
C LEU A 194 15.70 -10.45 -4.10
N THR A 195 14.93 -9.51 -4.62
CA THR A 195 15.12 -8.90 -5.94
C THR A 195 16.06 -7.70 -5.84
N GLY A 196 15.82 -6.80 -4.89
CA GLY A 196 16.65 -5.61 -4.70
C GLY A 196 15.97 -4.50 -3.91
N TYR A 197 16.54 -3.29 -4.01
CA TYR A 197 16.10 -2.11 -3.27
C TYR A 197 15.87 -0.94 -4.22
N ALA A 198 14.88 -0.09 -3.93
CA ALA A 198 14.64 1.15 -4.68
C ALA A 198 14.27 2.31 -3.75
N ARG A 199 14.66 3.54 -4.12
CA ARG A 199 14.49 4.74 -3.29
C ARG A 199 13.43 5.67 -3.87
N PRO A 200 12.28 5.85 -3.18
CA PRO A 200 11.35 6.92 -3.50
C PRO A 200 11.97 8.30 -3.25
N ALA A 201 11.64 9.26 -4.10
CA ALA A 201 12.17 10.61 -4.01
C ALA A 201 11.76 11.29 -2.68
N HIS A 202 12.75 11.74 -1.94
CA HIS A 202 12.65 12.53 -0.71
C HIS A 202 13.07 13.93 -1.15
N ASN A 203 12.18 14.92 -1.05
CA ASN A 203 12.30 16.18 -1.79
C ASN A 203 13.70 16.82 -1.76
N GLY A 204 14.24 17.00 -2.98
CA GLY A 204 15.58 17.51 -3.32
C GLY A 204 15.93 17.28 -4.80
N GLY A 205 15.33 16.29 -5.47
CA GLY A 205 15.44 16.13 -6.92
C GLY A 205 14.74 14.85 -7.42
N GLY A 206 13.76 15.02 -8.31
CA GLY A 206 13.16 13.93 -9.08
C GLY A 206 11.72 13.61 -8.73
N SER A 207 10.77 14.28 -9.38
CA SER A 207 9.35 13.92 -9.37
C SER A 207 9.15 12.48 -9.86
N ALA A 208 8.61 11.60 -9.02
CA ALA A 208 7.91 10.41 -9.50
C ALA A 208 6.55 10.84 -10.06
N VAL A 209 6.56 11.35 -11.30
CA VAL A 209 5.36 11.55 -12.12
C VAL A 209 5.62 10.93 -13.49
N ALA A 210 4.95 9.80 -13.73
CA ALA A 210 4.41 9.44 -15.04
C ALA A 210 3.39 8.30 -14.87
N ASP A 211 2.13 8.65 -14.66
CA ASP A 211 1.00 7.82 -15.06
C ASP A 211 0.80 8.06 -16.57
N PRO A 212 1.00 7.07 -17.47
CA PRO A 212 0.33 7.11 -18.76
C PRO A 212 -1.08 6.51 -18.62
N PRO A 213 -2.14 7.15 -19.16
CA PRO A 213 -3.45 6.53 -19.22
C PRO A 213 -3.40 5.38 -20.22
N ARG A 214 -3.44 4.13 -19.74
CA ARG A 214 -3.76 2.99 -20.62
C ARG A 214 -5.24 2.71 -20.56
N GLU A 215 -5.99 3.54 -21.28
CA GLU A 215 -7.20 3.07 -21.95
C GLU A 215 -6.81 1.90 -22.86
N ARG A 216 -7.15 0.66 -22.48
CA ARG A 216 -7.54 -0.48 -23.35
C ARG A 216 -7.47 -1.79 -22.56
N CYS A 217 -8.56 -2.13 -21.87
CA CYS A 217 -8.86 -3.52 -21.52
C CYS A 217 -10.31 -3.93 -21.85
N CYS A 218 -11.06 -3.06 -22.56
CA CYS A 218 -12.39 -3.37 -23.08
C CYS A 218 -12.48 -2.99 -24.57
N GLN A 219 -11.77 -3.71 -25.43
CA GLN A 219 -12.17 -3.87 -26.82
C GLN A 219 -12.32 -5.36 -27.09
N THR A 220 -13.52 -5.87 -26.79
CA THR A 220 -14.00 -7.10 -27.40
C THR A 220 -14.06 -6.86 -28.91
N SER A 221 -13.24 -7.60 -29.65
CA SER A 221 -13.34 -7.64 -31.12
C SER A 221 -14.71 -8.17 -31.52
N PRO A 222 -15.47 -7.54 -32.44
CA PRO A 222 -16.62 -8.21 -33.04
C PRO A 222 -16.12 -9.33 -33.98
N PRO A 223 -16.79 -10.49 -34.04
CA PRO A 223 -16.38 -11.57 -34.93
C PRO A 223 -16.48 -11.13 -36.40
N ARG A 224 -15.41 -11.39 -37.17
CA ARG A 224 -15.33 -11.14 -38.61
C ARG A 224 -16.51 -11.80 -39.32
N ARG A 225 -17.43 -10.99 -39.84
CA ARG A 225 -18.47 -11.38 -40.78
C ARG A 225 -17.81 -11.94 -42.04
N ARG A 226 -17.97 -13.24 -42.31
CA ARG A 226 -17.66 -13.86 -43.62
C ARG A 226 -18.41 -13.08 -44.69
N GLN A 227 -17.69 -12.28 -45.49
CA GLN A 227 -18.26 -11.67 -46.68
C GLN A 227 -18.39 -12.74 -47.76
N ALA A 228 -19.63 -13.14 -48.05
CA ALA A 228 -19.99 -13.84 -49.26
C ALA A 228 -19.64 -12.96 -50.46
N ARG A 229 -18.78 -13.45 -51.35
CA ARG A 229 -18.46 -12.82 -52.62
C ARG A 229 -19.71 -12.87 -53.52
N SER A 230 -20.35 -11.73 -53.74
CA SER A 230 -21.31 -11.57 -54.83
C SER A 230 -20.55 -11.23 -56.12
N SER A 231 -20.68 -12.07 -57.13
CA SER A 231 -20.12 -11.88 -58.47
C SER A 231 -20.87 -10.75 -59.20
N VAL A 232 -20.27 -9.57 -59.24
CA VAL A 232 -20.69 -8.50 -60.17
C VAL A 232 -19.96 -8.70 -61.49
N ARG A 233 -20.72 -9.18 -62.48
CA ARG A 233 -20.30 -9.37 -63.87
C ARG A 233 -20.27 -8.00 -64.56
N SER A 234 -19.08 -7.54 -64.96
CA SER A 234 -18.92 -6.37 -65.84
C SER A 234 -18.32 -6.76 -67.19
N ARG A 235 -18.88 -6.15 -68.22
CA ARG A 235 -18.83 -6.47 -69.65
C ARG A 235 -17.49 -6.08 -70.30
N LYS A 236 -17.01 -6.85 -71.29
CA LYS A 236 -16.38 -6.31 -72.52
C LYS A 236 -16.68 -7.18 -73.75
N ASN A 237 -16.97 -6.47 -74.84
CA ASN A 237 -17.43 -6.89 -76.17
C ASN A 237 -16.34 -7.58 -77.02
N ALA A 238 -16.76 -8.57 -77.80
CA ALA A 238 -16.36 -8.90 -79.16
C ALA A 238 -17.47 -9.85 -79.69
N GLY A 239 -18.09 -9.73 -80.86
CA GLY A 239 -17.65 -9.15 -82.12
C GLY A 239 -17.78 -10.24 -83.19
N SER A 240 -18.85 -10.18 -83.98
CA SER A 240 -19.06 -10.78 -85.31
C SER A 240 -19.66 -12.20 -85.47
N SER A 241 -20.67 -12.22 -86.36
CA SER A 241 -20.94 -13.17 -87.45
C SER A 241 -22.13 -14.15 -87.33
N SER A 242 -23.08 -13.92 -88.26
CA SER A 242 -23.89 -14.86 -89.04
C SER A 242 -24.96 -15.78 -88.39
N ARG A 243 -26.23 -15.37 -88.61
CA ARG A 243 -27.43 -16.18 -88.92
C ARG A 243 -27.18 -17.26 -90.02
N PRO A 244 -28.16 -18.10 -90.43
CA PRO A 244 -29.28 -18.78 -89.74
C PRO A 244 -29.44 -20.28 -90.19
N ARG A 245 -30.44 -21.02 -89.66
CA ARG A 245 -31.29 -22.09 -90.29
C ARG A 245 -31.73 -23.10 -89.21
N SER A 246 -33.02 -23.22 -88.85
CA SER A 246 -34.17 -23.87 -89.51
C SER A 246 -34.40 -25.33 -89.07
N ARG A 247 -35.69 -25.66 -88.78
CA ARG A 247 -36.33 -26.98 -88.53
C ARG A 247 -36.24 -27.49 -87.09
N ALA A 248 -37.32 -27.68 -86.31
CA ALA A 248 -38.58 -28.39 -86.53
C ALA A 248 -38.42 -29.89 -86.84
N ARG A 249 -38.50 -30.73 -85.80
CA ARG A 249 -39.55 -31.74 -85.63
C ARG A 249 -39.55 -32.30 -84.22
#